data_AF-A0AAE1WPF9-F1
#
_entry.id   AF-A0AAE1WPF9-F1
#
_cell.length_a   1.000
_cell.length_b   1.000
_cell.length_c   1.000
_cell.angle_alpha   90.00
_cell.angle_beta   90.00
_cell.angle_gamma   90.00
#
_symmetry.space_group_name_H-M   'P 1'
#
loop_
_entity.id
_entity.type
_entity.pdbx_description
1 polymer ?
#
loop_
_entity_poly.entity_id
_entity_poly.type
_entity_poly.pdbx_seq_one_letter_code
_entity_poly.pdbx_strand_id
1 'polypeptide(L)'
;MTRRFTCQISIFALSFLILLLSFFVNQILYPYTRNSTSPVSSPEETAPRNHIIRFFHYKQAQDLREYLERNVKSNGWKWVERYNPAMKFPTDFALVSIEERLKEFLVGEFEKLELVKDVSLDISYQRGVLEEKAVGAFVDGKKRPGKIFTAMSFGEGENSTATVANTSGVRISWRRNLMMQVSFL
;
A
#
# COMPACT_ATOMS: atom_id res chain seq x y z
N MET A 1 -28.48 65.04 -4.48
CA MET A 1 -28.73 63.65 -4.96
C MET A 1 -27.49 62.81 -4.65
N THR A 2 -27.35 62.37 -3.40
CA THR A 2 -26.14 61.69 -2.90
C THR A 2 -26.29 60.17 -2.96
N ARG A 3 -25.28 59.56 -3.57
CA ARG A 3 -25.23 58.21 -4.15
C ARG A 3 -25.08 57.12 -3.08
N ARG A 4 -26.10 56.26 -2.92
CA ARG A 4 -26.12 55.06 -2.04
C ARG A 4 -25.32 53.88 -2.61
N PHE A 5 -24.04 54.07 -2.94
CA PHE A 5 -23.24 53.02 -3.62
C PHE A 5 -22.28 52.22 -2.71
N THR A 6 -22.14 52.59 -1.43
CA THR A 6 -21.19 51.93 -0.52
C THR A 6 -21.73 50.66 0.16
N CYS A 7 -23.06 50.51 0.27
CA CYS A 7 -23.65 49.38 1.00
C CYS A 7 -23.72 48.08 0.18
N GLN A 8 -23.83 48.16 -1.16
CA GLN A 8 -23.95 46.95 -1.98
C GLN A 8 -22.65 46.14 -2.07
N ILE A 9 -21.49 46.79 -2.13
CA ILE A 9 -20.18 46.10 -2.18
C ILE A 9 -19.96 45.28 -0.89
N SER A 10 -20.42 45.79 0.26
CA SER A 10 -20.34 45.08 1.53
C SER A 10 -21.18 43.80 1.56
N ILE A 11 -22.35 43.80 0.91
CA ILE A 11 -23.25 42.64 0.87
C ILE A 11 -22.67 41.54 -0.01
N PHE A 12 -22.10 41.91 -1.17
CA PHE A 12 -21.42 40.95 -2.06
C PHE A 12 -20.16 40.36 -1.42
N ALA A 13 -19.38 41.15 -0.68
CA ALA A 13 -18.21 40.64 0.04
C ALA A 13 -18.62 39.68 1.16
N LEU A 14 -19.69 39.98 1.90
CA LEU A 14 -20.20 39.13 2.98
C LEU A 14 -20.77 37.81 2.44
N SER A 15 -21.53 37.85 1.35
CA SER A 15 -22.06 36.63 0.73
C SER A 15 -20.95 35.75 0.19
N PHE A 16 -19.91 36.35 -0.43
CA PHE A 16 -18.73 35.61 -0.88
C PHE A 16 -17.95 34.98 0.27
N LEU A 17 -17.80 35.70 1.39
CA LEU A 17 -17.18 35.17 2.62
C LEU A 17 -17.96 33.98 3.19
N ILE A 18 -19.29 34.07 3.26
CA ILE A 18 -20.17 32.99 3.73
C ILE A 18 -20.07 31.77 2.81
N LEU A 19 -19.97 31.99 1.49
CA LEU A 19 -19.84 30.92 0.50
C LEU A 19 -18.47 30.23 0.59
N LEU A 20 -17.40 30.99 0.81
CA LEU A 20 -16.08 30.42 1.11
C LEU A 20 -16.13 29.61 2.40
N LEU A 21 -16.72 30.16 3.46
CA LEU A 21 -16.83 29.48 4.75
C LEU A 21 -17.65 28.19 4.63
N SER A 22 -18.76 28.20 3.88
CA SER A 22 -19.57 27.01 3.65
C SER A 22 -18.85 25.97 2.80
N PHE A 23 -18.05 26.39 1.82
CA PHE A 23 -17.19 25.48 1.05
C PHE A 23 -16.15 24.80 1.93
N PHE A 24 -15.46 25.55 2.79
CA PHE A 24 -14.50 25.00 3.76
C PHE A 24 -15.17 24.07 4.77
N VAL A 25 -16.35 24.44 5.29
CA VAL A 25 -17.12 23.58 6.21
C VAL A 25 -17.61 22.32 5.51
N ASN A 26 -18.10 22.40 4.27
CA ASN A 26 -18.55 21.22 3.53
C ASN A 26 -17.39 20.26 3.20
N GLN A 27 -16.19 20.76 2.90
CA GLN A 27 -15.00 19.92 2.71
C GLN A 27 -14.59 19.17 3.99
N ILE A 28 -14.80 19.79 5.16
CA ILE A 28 -14.46 19.18 6.46
C ILE A 28 -15.58 18.24 6.94
N LEU A 29 -16.84 18.62 6.76
CA LEU A 29 -18.01 17.91 7.34
C LEU A 29 -18.56 16.83 6.41
N TYR A 30 -18.40 16.98 5.09
CA TYR A 30 -18.82 16.03 4.07
C TYR A 30 -17.62 15.71 3.17
N PRO A 31 -16.64 14.93 3.65
CA PRO A 31 -15.62 14.39 2.77
C PRO A 31 -16.35 13.65 1.64
N TYR A 32 -16.19 14.14 0.42
CA TYR A 32 -16.74 13.51 -0.77
C TYR A 32 -16.05 12.16 -0.89
N THR A 33 -16.73 11.12 -0.44
CA THR A 33 -16.29 9.73 -0.58
C THR A 33 -16.26 9.40 -2.07
N ARG A 34 -15.11 9.64 -2.69
CA ARG A 34 -14.81 9.06 -3.99
C ARG A 34 -14.79 7.55 -3.79
N ASN A 35 -15.80 6.87 -4.35
CA ASN A 35 -15.94 5.42 -4.36
C ASN A 35 -14.72 4.77 -5.02
N SER A 36 -13.66 4.53 -4.24
CA SER A 36 -12.61 3.59 -4.57
C SER A 36 -13.08 2.24 -4.05
N THR A 37 -13.69 1.45 -4.92
CA THR A 37 -14.10 0.08 -4.63
C THR A 37 -12.89 -0.72 -4.14
N SER A 38 -12.85 -1.00 -2.84
CA SER A 38 -12.02 -2.02 -2.22
C SER A 38 -12.92 -2.76 -1.21
N PRO A 39 -12.90 -4.09 -1.19
CA PRO A 39 -13.84 -4.83 -0.36
C PRO A 39 -13.42 -4.80 1.12
N VAL A 40 -14.38 -4.38 1.95
CA VAL A 40 -14.71 -4.81 3.32
C VAL A 40 -13.55 -5.22 4.25
N SER A 41 -13.38 -4.44 5.33
CA SER A 41 -13.15 -4.98 6.69
C SER A 41 -13.49 -3.95 7.77
N SER A 42 -14.44 -4.35 8.63
CA SER A 42 -14.75 -3.97 10.04
C SER A 42 -14.80 -2.49 10.50
N PRO A 43 -15.69 -2.18 11.46
CA PRO A 43 -15.68 -0.91 12.18
C PRO A 43 -14.61 -0.99 13.28
N GLU A 44 -13.34 -0.86 12.91
CA GLU A 44 -12.28 -0.65 13.91
C GLU A 44 -11.98 0.84 14.06
N GLU A 45 -11.96 1.25 15.33
CA GLU A 45 -11.64 2.57 15.82
C GLU A 45 -10.46 3.20 15.06
N THR A 46 -10.72 4.38 14.49
CA THR A 46 -9.88 5.54 14.10
C THR A 46 -8.34 5.45 14.26
N ALA A 47 -7.72 4.32 13.97
CA ALA A 47 -6.28 4.18 14.02
C ALA A 47 -5.67 4.84 12.77
N PRO A 48 -4.62 5.65 12.92
CA PRO A 48 -3.99 6.30 11.78
C PRO A 48 -3.39 5.22 10.88
N ARG A 49 -3.71 5.29 9.58
CA ARG A 49 -3.26 4.31 8.59
C ARG A 49 -1.93 4.70 8.00
N ASN A 50 -1.08 3.71 7.80
CA ASN A 50 0.20 3.92 7.15
C ASN A 50 0.02 4.10 5.63
N HIS A 51 0.81 5.01 5.09
CA HIS A 51 0.87 5.33 3.67
C HIS A 51 2.33 5.31 3.23
N ILE A 52 2.55 4.79 2.03
CA ILE A 52 3.84 4.74 1.37
C ILE A 52 3.89 5.91 0.39
N ILE A 53 4.87 6.80 0.59
CA ILE A 53 5.20 7.88 -0.35
C ILE A 53 6.34 7.37 -1.21
N ARG A 54 6.16 7.32 -2.52
CA ARG A 54 7.24 6.99 -3.47
C ARG A 54 7.83 8.27 -4.06
N PHE A 55 9.12 8.27 -4.29
CA PHE A 55 9.88 9.40 -4.83
C PHE A 55 10.47 9.04 -6.19
N PHE A 56 10.79 10.05 -7.00
CA PHE A 56 11.43 9.84 -8.30
C PHE A 56 12.90 9.37 -8.21
N HIS A 57 13.57 9.64 -7.10
CA HIS A 57 15.00 9.42 -6.95
C HIS A 57 15.33 8.76 -5.62
N TYR A 58 16.29 7.83 -5.66
CA TYR A 58 16.87 7.23 -4.47
C TYR A 58 17.67 8.26 -3.67
N LYS A 59 17.36 8.38 -2.38
CA LYS A 59 18.04 9.27 -1.42
C LYS A 59 18.15 8.61 -0.06
N GLN A 60 18.93 9.19 0.85
CA GLN A 60 18.96 8.72 2.22
C GLN A 60 17.60 8.97 2.89
N ALA A 61 17.18 8.05 3.77
CA ALA A 61 15.89 8.15 4.46
C ALA A 61 15.77 9.46 5.26
N GLN A 62 16.87 9.91 5.87
CA GLN A 62 16.93 11.19 6.59
C GLN A 62 16.68 12.40 5.66
N ASP A 63 17.28 12.42 4.46
CA ASP A 63 17.09 13.51 3.50
C ASP A 63 15.62 13.59 3.03
N LEU A 64 15.00 12.43 2.80
CA LEU A 64 13.59 12.33 2.42
C LEU A 64 12.68 12.80 3.56
N ARG A 65 12.97 12.40 4.79
CA ARG A 65 12.24 12.84 5.98
C ARG A 65 12.29 14.35 6.13
N GLU A 66 13.50 14.93 6.10
CA GLU A 66 13.67 16.39 6.20
C GLU A 66 12.99 17.13 5.05
N TYR A 67 13.02 16.57 3.84
CA TYR A 67 12.30 17.14 2.70
C TYR A 67 10.80 17.20 2.98
N LEU A 68 10.19 16.13 3.48
CA LEU A 68 8.76 16.12 3.82
C LEU A 68 8.44 17.11 4.96
N GLU A 69 9.22 17.10 6.05
CA GLU A 69 9.03 18.03 7.18
C GLU A 69 9.24 19.51 6.78
N ARG A 70 10.12 19.78 5.83
CA ARG A 70 10.34 21.13 5.30
C ARG A 70 9.19 21.62 4.41
N ASN A 71 8.57 20.75 3.62
CA ASN A 71 7.58 21.17 2.62
C ASN A 71 6.12 20.99 3.08
N VAL A 72 5.83 20.01 3.93
CA VAL A 72 4.48 19.75 4.45
C VAL A 72 4.38 20.29 5.87
N LYS A 73 3.79 21.48 6.00
CA LYS A 73 3.63 22.17 7.30
C LYS A 73 2.37 21.75 8.06
N SER A 74 1.49 21.04 7.38
CA SER A 74 0.26 20.52 7.96
C SER A 74 0.56 19.43 8.98
N ASN A 75 -0.14 19.50 10.10
CA ASN A 75 -0.10 18.48 11.15
C ASN A 75 -0.93 17.26 10.74
N GLY A 76 -0.93 16.22 11.59
CA GLY A 76 -1.74 15.02 11.38
C GLY A 76 -1.07 13.94 10.54
N TRP A 77 0.24 14.05 10.34
CA TRP A 77 1.06 12.95 9.84
C TRP A 77 2.34 12.80 10.66
N LYS A 78 2.92 11.60 10.65
CA LYS A 78 4.19 11.30 11.32
C LYS A 78 5.04 10.40 10.43
N TRP A 79 6.35 10.65 10.43
CA TRP A 79 7.32 9.73 9.85
C TRP A 79 7.33 8.40 10.62
N VAL A 80 7.29 7.27 9.92
CA VAL A 80 7.37 5.94 10.51
C VAL A 80 8.74 5.35 10.23
N GLU A 81 9.53 5.21 11.30
CA GLU A 81 10.89 4.66 11.22
C GLU A 81 10.85 3.17 10.87
N ARG A 82 11.72 2.75 9.93
CA ARG A 82 11.84 1.35 9.52
C ARG A 82 13.13 0.77 10.06
N TYR A 83 13.00 -0.15 11.00
CA TYR A 83 14.14 -0.89 11.57
C TYR A 83 14.41 -2.16 10.76
N ASN A 84 15.19 -2.05 9.70
CA ASN A 84 15.64 -3.19 8.92
C ASN A 84 17.11 -3.05 8.51
N PRO A 85 17.77 -4.15 8.10
CA PRO A 85 19.17 -4.10 7.65
C PRO A 85 19.39 -3.19 6.43
N ALA A 86 18.35 -2.94 5.65
CA ALA A 86 18.40 -2.12 4.45
C ALA A 86 18.40 -0.61 4.72
N MET A 87 18.20 -0.17 5.97
CA MET A 87 18.12 1.26 6.35
C MET A 87 19.37 2.08 6.01
N LYS A 88 20.52 1.41 5.83
CA LYS A 88 21.80 2.05 5.49
C LYS A 88 21.90 2.41 4.01
N PHE A 89 21.01 1.90 3.17
CA PHE A 89 21.02 2.11 1.74
C PHE A 89 20.01 3.18 1.35
N PRO A 90 20.28 3.93 0.26
CA PRO A 90 19.31 4.85 -0.30
C PRO A 90 17.99 4.14 -0.64
N THR A 91 16.89 4.85 -0.43
CA THR A 91 15.53 4.39 -0.72
C THR A 91 14.81 5.44 -1.57
N ASP A 92 13.84 5.00 -2.35
CA ASP A 92 12.92 5.82 -3.12
C ASP A 92 11.53 5.86 -2.50
N PHE A 93 11.38 5.42 -1.25
CA PHE A 93 10.11 5.47 -0.55
C PHE A 93 10.24 5.80 0.94
N ALA A 94 9.19 6.41 1.47
CA ALA A 94 8.98 6.71 2.87
C ALA A 94 7.68 6.08 3.37
N LEU A 95 7.64 5.74 4.65
CA LEU A 95 6.42 5.30 5.33
C LEU A 95 5.96 6.41 6.27
N VAL A 96 4.71 6.83 6.14
CA VAL A 96 4.12 7.87 7.00
C VAL A 96 2.79 7.38 7.56
N SER A 97 2.53 7.72 8.81
CA SER A 97 1.24 7.49 9.46
C SER A 97 0.40 8.76 9.31
N ILE A 98 -0.80 8.65 8.77
CA ILE A 98 -1.68 9.80 8.50
C ILE A 98 -2.98 9.65 9.30
N GLU A 99 -3.43 10.73 9.93
CA GLU A 99 -4.74 10.81 10.57
C GLU A 99 -5.86 10.70 9.54
N GLU A 100 -6.81 9.77 9.75
CA GLU A 100 -7.87 9.48 8.75
C GLU A 100 -8.71 10.72 8.39
N ARG A 101 -8.91 11.64 9.35
CA ARG A 101 -9.67 12.89 9.14
C ARG A 101 -9.02 13.85 8.14
N LEU A 102 -7.69 13.82 8.04
CA LEU A 102 -6.90 14.73 7.19
C LEU A 102 -6.29 14.01 6.00
N LYS A 103 -6.63 12.74 5.80
CA LYS A 103 -6.02 11.87 4.79
C LYS A 103 -6.06 12.45 3.39
N GLU A 104 -7.24 12.82 2.88
CA GLU A 104 -7.38 13.30 1.50
C GLU A 104 -6.59 14.60 1.28
N PHE A 105 -6.63 15.50 2.26
CA PHE A 105 -5.90 16.75 2.22
C PHE A 105 -4.38 16.52 2.23
N LEU A 106 -3.87 15.71 3.17
CA LEU A 106 -2.45 15.42 3.31
C LEU A 106 -1.89 14.62 2.13
N VAL A 107 -2.63 13.64 1.62
CA VAL A 107 -2.27 12.91 0.39
C VAL A 107 -2.13 13.89 -0.78
N GLY A 108 -3.10 14.80 -0.94
CA GLY A 108 -3.03 15.83 -1.98
C GLY A 108 -1.92 16.86 -1.78
N GLU A 109 -1.46 17.11 -0.54
CA GLU A 109 -0.27 17.93 -0.30
C GLU A 109 1.02 17.21 -0.66
N PHE A 110 1.15 15.93 -0.29
CA PHE A 110 2.31 15.12 -0.65
C PHE A 110 2.46 14.96 -2.17
N GLU A 111 1.36 14.70 -2.89
CA GLU A 111 1.38 14.53 -4.35
C GLU A 111 1.76 15.80 -5.12
N LYS A 112 1.64 16.99 -4.51
CA LYS A 112 2.08 18.25 -5.12
C LYS A 112 3.59 18.46 -5.05
N LEU A 113 4.30 17.69 -4.23
CA LEU A 113 5.74 17.83 -4.05
C LEU A 113 6.48 17.29 -5.27
N GLU A 114 7.43 18.08 -5.79
CA GLU A 114 8.16 17.75 -7.02
C GLU A 114 8.94 16.43 -6.96
N LEU A 115 9.43 16.04 -5.78
CA LEU A 115 10.17 14.78 -5.62
C LEU A 115 9.25 13.57 -5.47
N VAL A 116 7.97 13.77 -5.15
CA VAL A 116 7.01 12.70 -4.89
C VAL A 116 6.42 12.23 -6.22
N LYS A 117 6.47 10.92 -6.44
CA LYS A 117 5.90 10.25 -7.60
C LYS A 117 4.43 9.93 -7.39
N ASP A 118 4.11 9.33 -6.25
CA ASP A 118 2.75 9.01 -5.83
C ASP A 118 2.70 8.64 -4.34
N VAL A 119 1.48 8.59 -3.81
CA VAL A 119 1.19 8.18 -2.44
C VAL A 119 0.16 7.05 -2.45
N SER A 120 0.50 5.94 -1.82
CA SER A 120 -0.36 4.75 -1.76
C SER A 120 -0.57 4.29 -0.32
N LEU A 121 -1.70 3.66 -0.04
CA LEU A 121 -1.95 3.05 1.27
C LEU A 121 -1.02 1.83 1.47
N ASP A 122 -0.47 1.67 2.68
CA ASP A 122 0.33 0.50 3.05
C ASP A 122 -0.58 -0.71 3.26
N ILE A 123 -0.86 -1.44 2.18
CA ILE A 123 -1.69 -2.65 2.23
C ILE A 123 -0.78 -3.83 2.57
N SER A 124 -0.78 -4.23 3.84
CA SER A 124 -0.19 -5.51 4.22
C SER A 124 -1.13 -6.65 3.81
N TYR A 125 -0.70 -7.50 2.88
CA TYR A 125 -1.46 -8.68 2.49
C TYR A 125 -1.41 -9.71 3.64
N GLN A 126 -2.41 -9.71 4.52
CA GLN A 126 -2.59 -10.80 5.45
C GLN A 126 -3.15 -12.01 4.70
N ARG A 127 -2.40 -13.11 4.69
CA ARG A 127 -2.77 -14.38 4.03
C ARG A 127 -3.95 -15.11 4.70
N GLY A 128 -4.74 -14.43 5.53
CA GLY A 128 -5.85 -14.98 6.33
C GLY A 128 -7.24 -14.87 5.69
N VAL A 129 -7.39 -14.14 4.57
CA VAL A 129 -8.69 -14.03 3.86
C VAL A 129 -9.12 -15.34 3.17
N LEU A 130 -8.28 -16.39 3.23
CA LEU A 130 -8.59 -17.76 2.82
C LEU A 130 -8.75 -18.72 4.01
N GLU A 131 -9.04 -18.23 5.21
CA GLU A 131 -9.46 -19.08 6.34
C GLU A 131 -10.98 -19.23 6.45
N GLU A 132 -11.76 -18.79 5.47
CA GLU A 132 -13.17 -19.20 5.38
C GLU A 132 -13.27 -20.60 4.79
N LYS A 133 -13.36 -21.55 5.72
CA LYS A 133 -13.55 -22.99 5.53
C LYS A 133 -12.37 -23.66 4.84
N ALA A 134 -11.74 -24.55 5.58
CA ALA A 134 -11.17 -25.76 5.01
C ALA A 134 -12.26 -26.53 4.22
N VAL A 135 -12.58 -26.06 3.01
CA VAL A 135 -13.22 -26.85 1.95
C VAL A 135 -12.14 -27.70 1.25
N GLY A 136 -11.12 -28.10 2.01
CA GLY A 136 -10.25 -29.22 1.65
C GLY A 136 -10.96 -30.53 1.97
N ALA A 137 -12.03 -30.84 1.24
CA ALA A 137 -12.65 -32.16 0.97
C ALA A 137 -12.60 -33.34 1.99
N PHE A 138 -12.28 -33.16 3.28
CA PHE A 138 -12.24 -34.20 4.32
C PHE A 138 -12.78 -33.68 5.64
N VAL A 139 -14.10 -33.64 5.74
CA VAL A 139 -14.82 -33.51 7.02
C VAL A 139 -14.91 -34.86 7.74
N ASP A 140 -14.58 -35.96 7.05
CA ASP A 140 -14.62 -37.29 7.64
C ASP A 140 -13.42 -38.07 7.08
N GLY A 141 -12.53 -38.55 7.95
CA GLY A 141 -11.22 -39.15 7.63
C GLY A 141 -11.25 -40.42 6.78
N LYS A 142 -12.36 -40.73 6.10
CA LYS A 142 -12.48 -41.84 5.15
C LYS A 142 -12.15 -41.38 3.74
N LYS A 143 -10.92 -41.69 3.34
CA LYS A 143 -10.43 -41.67 1.96
C LYS A 143 -11.43 -42.37 1.03
N ARG A 144 -11.95 -41.66 0.03
CA ARG A 144 -12.74 -42.26 -1.04
C ARG A 144 -11.83 -43.20 -1.86
N PRO A 145 -12.18 -44.48 -2.05
CA PRO A 145 -11.41 -45.37 -2.91
C PRO A 145 -11.39 -44.79 -4.33
N GLY A 146 -10.19 -44.56 -4.87
CA GLY A 146 -9.98 -44.00 -6.21
C GLY A 146 -9.39 -42.59 -6.28
N LYS A 147 -9.33 -41.83 -5.18
CA LYS A 147 -8.63 -40.53 -5.15
C LYS A 147 -7.48 -40.55 -4.14
N ILE A 148 -6.27 -40.73 -4.66
CA ILE A 148 -5.04 -40.63 -3.87
C ILE A 148 -4.62 -39.16 -3.90
N PHE A 149 -4.46 -38.53 -2.73
CA PHE A 149 -3.75 -37.26 -2.63
C PHE A 149 -2.33 -37.52 -3.07
N THR A 150 -1.93 -36.99 -4.22
CA THR A 150 -0.52 -36.77 -4.49
C THR A 150 -0.07 -35.68 -3.52
N ALA A 151 0.34 -36.10 -2.32
CA ALA A 151 1.20 -35.31 -1.48
C ALA A 151 2.45 -35.00 -2.30
N MET A 152 2.68 -33.73 -2.64
CA MET A 152 3.93 -33.30 -3.26
C MET A 152 5.02 -33.40 -2.19
N SER A 153 5.96 -34.32 -2.39
CA SER A 153 7.10 -34.55 -1.49
C SER A 153 8.07 -33.37 -1.54
N PHE A 154 8.43 -32.83 -0.38
CA PHE A 154 9.74 -32.18 -0.23
C PHE A 154 10.80 -33.28 -0.33
N GLY A 155 11.69 -33.17 -1.32
CA GLY A 155 12.82 -34.07 -1.48
C GLY A 155 14.10 -33.40 -1.02
N GLU A 156 14.59 -33.79 0.16
CA GLU A 156 16.01 -33.71 0.49
C GLU A 156 16.42 -35.07 1.08
N GLY A 157 17.49 -35.64 0.52
CA GLY A 157 18.12 -36.85 1.04
C GLY A 157 17.71 -38.14 0.34
N GLU A 158 18.42 -38.41 -0.75
CA GLU A 158 18.61 -39.72 -1.38
C GLU A 158 17.48 -40.32 -2.22
N ASN A 159 17.87 -40.62 -3.45
CA ASN A 159 17.31 -41.63 -4.32
C ASN A 159 15.94 -41.33 -4.95
N SER A 160 16.06 -40.50 -5.99
CA SER A 160 15.59 -40.88 -7.33
C SER A 160 14.09 -40.78 -7.63
N THR A 161 13.84 -39.84 -8.56
CA THR A 161 12.89 -39.93 -9.68
C THR A 161 11.41 -39.69 -9.37
N ALA A 162 10.96 -38.43 -9.46
CA ALA A 162 10.44 -37.83 -10.69
C ALA A 162 9.17 -38.53 -11.22
N THR A 163 7.99 -38.04 -10.82
CA THR A 163 6.78 -38.23 -11.63
C THR A 163 6.75 -37.17 -12.72
N VAL A 164 7.21 -37.63 -13.87
CA VAL A 164 7.08 -37.06 -15.20
C VAL A 164 5.65 -36.60 -15.44
N ALA A 165 5.50 -35.29 -15.70
CA ALA A 165 4.35 -34.76 -16.41
C ALA A 165 4.34 -35.34 -17.83
N ASN A 166 3.24 -36.00 -18.21
CA ASN A 166 3.06 -36.53 -19.56
C ASN A 166 2.87 -35.37 -20.54
N THR A 167 3.98 -34.79 -20.99
CA THR A 167 4.07 -33.89 -22.14
C THR A 167 4.28 -34.76 -23.36
N SER A 168 3.20 -35.33 -23.92
CA SER A 168 3.29 -36.14 -25.14
C SER A 168 3.71 -35.26 -26.32
N GLY A 169 5.03 -35.11 -26.49
CA GLY A 169 5.70 -34.45 -27.62
C GLY A 169 6.71 -33.35 -27.25
N VAL A 170 6.74 -32.83 -26.02
CA VAL A 170 7.63 -31.70 -25.68
C VAL A 170 8.80 -32.19 -24.83
N ARG A 171 9.95 -32.44 -25.48
CA ARG A 171 11.22 -32.70 -24.79
C ARG A 171 11.77 -31.38 -24.24
N ILE A 172 11.37 -31.02 -23.02
CA ILE A 172 11.96 -29.88 -22.31
C ILE A 172 13.26 -30.35 -21.65
N SER A 173 14.38 -30.22 -22.37
CA SER A 173 15.71 -30.54 -21.85
C SER A 173 16.25 -29.41 -20.98
N TRP A 174 15.98 -29.43 -19.69
CA TRP A 174 16.64 -28.56 -18.72
C TRP A 174 18.04 -29.10 -18.38
N ARG A 175 18.99 -28.91 -19.30
CA ARG A 175 20.40 -29.25 -19.09
C ARG A 175 20.99 -28.24 -18.10
N ARG A 176 20.96 -28.55 -16.80
CA ARG A 176 21.67 -27.77 -15.79
C ARG A 176 23.10 -28.29 -15.73
N ASN A 177 24.05 -27.54 -16.30
CA ASN A 177 25.48 -27.76 -16.06
C ASN A 177 25.84 -27.10 -14.73
N LEU A 178 25.91 -27.89 -13.67
CA LEU A 178 26.51 -27.48 -12.40
C LEU A 178 28.03 -27.75 -12.49
N MET A 179 28.79 -26.74 -12.92
CA MET A 179 30.24 -26.71 -12.75
C MET A 179 30.54 -26.04 -11.40
N MET A 180 30.85 -26.82 -10.38
CA MET A 180 31.64 -26.36 -9.25
C MET A 180 32.77 -27.36 -9.01
N GLN A 181 33.95 -27.04 -9.56
CA GLN A 181 35.20 -27.64 -9.14
C GLN A 181 35.98 -26.53 -8.43
N VAL A 182 36.09 -26.62 -7.11
CA VAL A 182 37.06 -25.84 -6.34
C VAL A 182 38.20 -26.79 -6.02
N SER A 183 39.28 -26.69 -6.78
CA SER A 183 40.56 -27.31 -6.43
C SER A 183 41.35 -26.31 -5.59
N PHE A 184 41.62 -26.65 -4.33
CA PHE A 184 42.68 -26.04 -3.55
C PHE A 184 43.99 -26.78 -3.85
N LEU A 185 45.00 -26.03 -4.30
CA LEU A 185 46.41 -26.42 -4.23
C LEU A 185 46.98 -26.00 -2.88
#